data_AF-A0A966WBJ8-F1
#
_entry.id   AF-A0A966WBJ8-F1
#
_cell.length_a   1.000
_cell.length_b   1.000
_cell.length_c   1.000
_cell.angle_alpha   90.00
_cell.angle_beta   90.00
_cell.angle_gamma   90.00
#
_symmetry.space_group_name_H-M   'P 1'
#
loop_
_entity.id
_entity.type
_entity.pdbx_description
1 polymer ?
#
loop_
_entity_poly.entity_id
_entity_poly.type
_entity_poly.pdbx_seq_one_letter_code
_entity_poly.pdbx_strand_id
1 'polypeptide(L)'
;MANFSPFPQTPLRLAWTAADGGESSLEVRFENEGWTVQGSLGTDDAQFVMRLSATLVVQQFMLFRDMEEPDLWLGRDRSGRWGEINGARDHHR
;
A
#
# COMPACT_ATOMS: atom_id res chain seq x y z
N MET A 1 22.40 22.25 -12.96
CA MET A 1 22.17 21.68 -11.61
C MET A 1 20.70 21.31 -11.54
N ALA A 2 20.37 20.05 -11.23
CA ALA A 2 18.98 19.65 -11.05
C ALA A 2 18.49 20.21 -9.71
N ASN A 3 17.42 21.00 -9.73
CA ASN A 3 16.74 21.42 -8.52
C ASN A 3 15.99 20.21 -7.96
N PHE A 4 16.52 19.61 -6.90
CA PHE A 4 15.77 18.68 -6.09
C PHE A 4 14.87 19.50 -5.16
N SER A 5 13.57 19.51 -5.44
CA SER A 5 12.62 19.93 -4.42
C SER A 5 12.65 18.87 -3.32
N PRO A 6 12.75 19.25 -2.03
CA PRO A 6 12.48 18.31 -0.97
C PRO A 6 11.07 17.72 -1.20
N PHE A 7 10.91 16.44 -0.89
CA PHE A 7 9.60 15.81 -1.00
C PHE A 7 8.62 16.59 -0.12
N PRO A 8 7.45 17.01 -0.64
CA PRO A 8 6.51 17.79 0.14
C PRO A 8 6.14 17.03 1.41
N GLN A 9 6.19 17.73 2.55
CA GLN A 9 5.68 17.20 3.82
C GLN A 9 4.15 17.10 3.81
N THR A 10 3.50 17.73 2.83
CA THR A 10 2.08 17.60 2.58
C THR A 10 1.78 16.26 1.91
N PRO A 11 0.71 15.55 2.32
CA PRO A 11 0.28 14.34 1.63
C PRO A 11 0.09 14.58 0.13
N LEU A 12 0.65 13.69 -0.69
CA LEU A 12 0.34 13.66 -2.12
C LEU A 12 -0.94 12.85 -2.31
N ARG A 13 -1.92 13.43 -3.01
CA ARG A 13 -3.18 12.76 -3.34
C ARG A 13 -3.33 12.66 -4.85
N LEU A 14 -3.68 11.47 -5.33
CA LEU A 14 -3.92 11.18 -6.73
C LEU A 14 -5.25 10.43 -6.86
N ALA A 15 -5.95 10.68 -7.96
CA ALA A 15 -7.14 9.92 -8.36
C ALA A 15 -7.05 9.62 -9.85
N TRP A 16 -7.59 8.48 -10.27
CA TRP A 16 -7.61 8.04 -11.66
C TRP A 16 -8.76 7.07 -11.90
N THR A 17 -9.22 7.00 -13.15
CA THR A 17 -10.14 5.95 -13.59
C THR A 17 -9.34 4.67 -13.83
N ALA A 18 -9.68 3.60 -13.13
CA ALA A 18 -9.09 2.28 -13.29
C ALA A 18 -9.52 1.62 -14.61
N ALA A 19 -8.83 0.53 -14.96
CA ALA A 19 -9.06 -0.20 -16.21
C ALA A 19 -10.46 -0.84 -16.30
N ASP A 20 -11.10 -1.09 -15.16
CA ASP A 20 -12.47 -1.57 -15.05
C ASP A 20 -13.52 -0.45 -15.14
N GLY A 21 -13.08 0.80 -15.31
CA GLY A 21 -13.94 1.99 -15.37
C GLY A 21 -14.33 2.54 -13.99
N GLY A 22 -13.89 1.93 -12.89
CA GLY A 22 -14.09 2.43 -11.54
C GLY A 22 -13.15 3.57 -11.20
N GLU A 23 -13.50 4.39 -10.20
CA GLU A 23 -12.61 5.42 -9.69
C GLU A 23 -11.64 4.82 -8.68
N SER A 24 -10.38 5.22 -8.76
CA SER A 24 -9.34 4.83 -7.82
C SER A 24 -8.67 6.05 -7.26
N SER A 25 -8.19 5.93 -6.04
CA SER A 25 -7.47 7.02 -5.38
C SER A 25 -6.34 6.50 -4.53
N LEU A 26 -5.34 7.34 -4.32
CA LEU A 26 -4.32 7.08 -3.33
C LEU A 26 -3.87 8.36 -2.64
N GLU A 27 -3.41 8.19 -1.42
CA GLU A 27 -2.70 9.17 -0.64
C GLU A 27 -1.33 8.62 -0.25
N VAL A 28 -0.28 9.44 -0.43
CA VAL A 28 1.09 9.13 -0.03
C VAL A 28 1.50 10.08 1.10
N ARG A 29 2.04 9.53 2.18
CA ARG A 29 2.58 10.27 3.32
C ARG A 29 3.96 9.78 3.69
N PHE A 30 4.86 10.69 4.06
CA PHE A 30 6.12 10.35 4.71
C PHE A 30 5.94 10.41 6.22
N GLU A 31 6.03 9.28 6.89
CA GLU A 31 5.81 9.16 8.34
C GLU A 31 6.81 8.13 8.91
N ASN A 32 7.38 8.40 10.08
CA ASN A 32 8.29 7.47 10.78
C ASN A 32 9.44 6.92 9.89
N GLU A 33 10.12 7.82 9.16
CA GLU A 33 11.26 7.47 8.27
C GLU A 33 10.91 6.55 7.08
N GLY A 34 9.63 6.40 6.76
CA GLY A 34 9.15 5.62 5.63
C GLY A 34 7.98 6.28 4.91
N TRP A 35 7.56 5.66 3.81
CA TRP A 35 6.37 6.05 3.07
C TRP A 35 5.20 5.15 3.40
N THR A 36 4.04 5.76 3.58
CA THR A 36 2.75 5.09 3.66
C THR A 36 1.94 5.49 2.44
N VAL A 37 1.51 4.50 1.67
CA VAL A 37 0.55 4.70 0.57
C VAL A 37 -0.72 4.00 0.97
N GLN A 38 -1.86 4.67 0.85
CA GLN A 38 -3.16 4.05 1.09
C GLN A 38 -4.16 4.53 0.05
N GLY A 39 -5.14 3.72 -0.29
CA GLY A 39 -6.07 4.07 -1.37
C GLY A 39 -7.17 3.04 -1.60
N SER A 40 -8.02 3.35 -2.58
CA SER A 40 -9.07 2.48 -3.10
C SER A 40 -8.82 2.14 -4.57
N LEU A 41 -9.29 0.97 -5.00
CA LEU A 41 -9.08 0.44 -6.34
C LEU A 41 -10.41 0.05 -7.00
N GLY A 42 -10.69 0.73 -8.11
CA GLY A 42 -11.67 0.33 -9.11
C GLY A 42 -13.10 0.21 -8.61
N THR A 43 -13.85 -0.64 -9.30
CA THR A 43 -15.28 -0.90 -9.05
C THR A 43 -15.53 -1.78 -7.84
N ASP A 44 -14.55 -2.60 -7.46
CA ASP A 44 -14.61 -3.45 -6.26
C ASP A 44 -14.40 -2.64 -4.96
N ASP A 45 -14.07 -1.36 -5.06
CA ASP A 45 -13.69 -0.46 -3.95
C ASP A 45 -12.69 -1.09 -2.98
N ALA A 46 -11.82 -1.96 -3.50
CA ALA A 46 -10.83 -2.67 -2.70
C ALA A 46 -9.85 -1.66 -2.12
N GLN A 47 -9.65 -1.70 -0.80
CA GLN A 47 -8.74 -0.78 -0.13
C GLN A 47 -7.37 -1.41 0.05
N PHE A 48 -6.32 -0.60 -0.01
CA PHE A 48 -4.97 -1.09 0.19
C PHE A 48 -4.14 -0.15 1.05
N VAL A 49 -3.13 -0.73 1.71
CA VAL A 49 -2.06 -0.01 2.40
C VAL A 49 -0.72 -0.59 1.97
N MET A 50 0.22 0.26 1.59
CA MET A 50 1.62 -0.10 1.36
C MET A 50 2.53 0.65 2.32
N ARG A 51 3.53 -0.06 2.85
CA ARG A 51 4.64 0.54 3.58
C ARG A 51 5.90 0.41 2.73
N LEU A 52 6.59 1.53 2.53
CA LEU A 52 7.85 1.57 1.80
C LEU A 52 8.95 2.18 2.69
N SER A 53 10.19 1.75 2.50
CA SER A 53 11.35 2.44 3.09
C SER A 53 11.48 3.86 2.55
N ALA A 54 12.27 4.73 3.19
CA ALA A 54 12.62 6.04 2.64
C ALA A 54 13.15 6.01 1.20
N THR A 55 13.78 4.90 0.80
CA THR A 55 14.31 4.63 -0.55
C THR A 55 13.30 3.97 -1.50
N LEU A 56 12.01 4.02 -1.17
CA LEU A 56 10.89 3.50 -1.98
C LEU A 56 10.90 1.98 -2.18
N VAL A 57 11.54 1.24 -1.28
CA VAL A 57 11.49 -0.22 -1.28
C VAL A 57 10.21 -0.66 -0.59
N VAL A 58 9.30 -1.34 -1.29
CA VAL A 58 8.08 -1.89 -0.66
C VAL A 58 8.48 -2.94 0.37
N GLN A 59 7.99 -2.77 1.60
CA GLN A 59 8.23 -3.62 2.76
C GLN A 59 6.98 -4.42 3.14
N GLN A 60 5.80 -3.82 3.01
CA GLN A 60 4.52 -4.47 3.29
C GLN A 60 3.46 -4.03 2.29
N PHE A 61 2.54 -4.93 2.00
CA PHE A 61 1.34 -4.69 1.22
C PHE A 61 0.16 -5.35 1.93
N MET A 62 -0.90 -4.58 2.17
CA MET A 62 -2.15 -5.04 2.77
C MET A 62 -3.28 -4.73 1.80
N LEU A 63 -4.12 -5.71 1.51
CA LEU A 63 -5.37 -5.56 0.77
C LEU A 63 -6.52 -5.79 1.75
N PHE A 64 -7.61 -5.07 1.54
CA PHE A 64 -8.87 -5.20 2.26
C PHE A 64 -10.00 -5.27 1.22
N ARG A 65 -10.74 -6.38 1.23
CA ARG A 65 -11.95 -6.59 0.43
C ARG A 65 -13.12 -6.87 1.37
N ASP A 66 -14.00 -5.87 1.56
CA ASP A 66 -15.21 -5.96 2.37
C ASP A 66 -15.02 -6.39 3.85
N MET A 67 -13.81 -6.27 4.39
CA MET A 67 -13.44 -6.74 5.73
C MET A 67 -12.65 -5.68 6.51
N GLU A 68 -12.74 -5.73 7.84
CA GLU A 68 -11.97 -4.85 8.74
C GLU A 68 -10.49 -5.27 8.85
N GLU A 69 -10.22 -6.57 8.77
CA GLU A 69 -8.87 -7.13 8.71
C GLU A 69 -8.43 -7.33 7.25
N PRO A 70 -7.12 -7.22 6.95
CA PRO A 70 -6.66 -7.42 5.59
C PRO A 70 -6.84 -8.88 5.17
N ASP A 71 -7.44 -9.07 4.01
CA ASP A 71 -7.63 -10.39 3.40
C ASP A 71 -6.31 -10.93 2.83
N LEU A 72 -5.43 -10.04 2.36
CA LEU A 72 -4.06 -10.35 1.96
C LEU A 72 -3.09 -9.42 2.68
N TRP A 73 -2.14 -9.98 3.42
CA TRP A 73 -1.06 -9.22 4.04
C TRP A 73 0.29 -9.82 3.65
N LEU A 74 1.02 -9.14 2.77
CA LEU A 74 2.36 -9.51 2.36
C LEU A 74 3.41 -8.72 3.12
N GLY A 75 4.46 -9.41 3.57
CA GLY A 75 5.67 -8.82 4.15
C GLY A 75 6.91 -9.21 3.37
N ARG A 76 7.85 -8.28 3.27
CA ARG A 76 9.17 -8.51 2.68
C ARG A 76 10.23 -8.64 3.79
N ASP A 77 10.91 -9.78 3.83
CA ASP A 77 11.98 -10.01 4.81
C ASP A 77 13.26 -9.20 4.46
N ARG A 78 14.26 -9.23 5.36
CA ARG A 78 15.54 -8.51 5.16
C ARG A 78 16.36 -9.04 3.97
N SER A 79 16.10 -10.28 3.53
CA SER A 79 16.72 -10.86 2.32
C SER A 79 15.97 -10.47 1.04
N GLY A 80 14.86 -9.74 1.19
CA GLY A 80 14.05 -9.25 0.10
C GLY A 80 13.00 -10.25 -0.38
N ARG A 81 12.79 -11.38 0.30
CA ARG A 81 11.77 -12.37 -0.05
C ARG A 81 10.42 -11.98 0.51
N TRP A 82 9.37 -12.31 -0.24
CA TRP A 82 7.99 -12.08 0.15
C TRP A 82 7.41 -13.31 0.84
N GLY A 83 6.54 -13.05 1.82
CA GLY A 83 5.72 -14.06 2.47
C GLY A 83 4.41 -13.45 2.95
N GLU A 84 3.39 -14.28 3.07
CA GLU A 84 2.11 -13.89 3.64
C GLU A 84 2.19 -13.89 5.17
N ILE A 85 1.78 -12.80 5.80
CA ILE A 85 1.83 -12.57 7.25
C ILE A 85 0.56 -13.12 7.93
N ASN A 86 -0.60 -12.96 7.30
CA ASN A 86 -1.88 -13.47 7.78
C ASN A 86 -2.16 -14.93 7.37
N GLY A 87 -1.28 -15.53 6.55
CA GLY A 87 -1.37 -16.89 6.00
C GLY A 87 -1.15 -18.06 6.98
N ALA A 88 -1.49 -17.90 8.26
CA ALA A 88 -1.54 -19.00 9.24
C ALA A 88 -2.86 -19.00 10.04
N ARG A 89 -3.97 -18.63 9.40
CA ARG A 89 -5.29 -19.06 9.86
C ARG A 89 -5.63 -20.38 9.15
N ASP A 90 -5.24 -21.49 9.78
CA ASP A 90 -5.72 -22.82 9.41
C ASP A 90 -7.25 -22.82 9.38
N HIS A 91 -7.84 -22.77 8.20
CA HIS A 91 -9.24 -23.16 8.00
C HIS A 91 -9.33 -24.69 8.04
N HIS A 92 -9.01 -25.30 9.18
CA HIS A 92 -9.40 -26.66 9.55
C HIS A 92 -9.35 -26.83 11.07
N ARG A 93 -10.45 -26.51 11.75
CA ARG A 93 -11.08 -27.44 12.71
C ARG A 93 -12.51 -27.04 13.04
#